data_AF-A0A8T0VYJ8-F1
#
_entry.id   AF-A0A8T0VYJ8-F1
#
_cell.length_a   1.000
_cell.length_b   1.000
_cell.length_c   1.000
_cell.angle_alpha   90.00
_cell.angle_beta   90.00
_cell.angle_gamma   90.00
#
_symmetry.space_group_name_H-M   'P 1'
#
loop_
_entity.id
_entity.type
_entity.pdbx_description
1 polymer ?
#
loop_
_entity_poly.entity_id
_entity_poly.type
_entity_poly.pdbx_seq_one_letter_code
_entity_poly.pdbx_strand_id
1 'polypeptide(L)'
;MTEAPFLPRERLFKQQNYFQNLTKHTYLKGRYDVITSVAIPLALAASSMFMIVRPWSLQHVSRDWEKGVNFSVLTSVSNWAWK
;
A
#
# COMPACT_ATOMS: atom_id res chain seq x y z
N MET A 1 41.17 -17.36 26.54
CA MET A 1 40.99 -17.93 25.20
C MET A 1 40.05 -17.03 24.43
N THR A 2 40.54 -16.33 23.41
CA THR A 2 39.71 -15.59 22.46
C THR A 2 39.55 -16.46 21.23
N GLU A 3 38.49 -17.26 21.20
CA GLU A 3 38.15 -18.05 20.01
C GLU A 3 37.86 -17.11 18.84
N ALA A 4 38.46 -17.40 17.69
CA ALA A 4 38.17 -16.66 16.48
C ALA A 4 36.73 -16.99 16.04
N PRO A 5 35.92 -15.99 15.63
CA PRO A 5 34.54 -16.21 15.22
C PRO A 5 34.46 -17.21 14.06
N PHE A 6 33.32 -17.91 13.96
CA PHE A 6 33.04 -18.98 12.99
C PHE A 6 33.24 -18.61 11.50
N LEU A 7 33.40 -17.31 11.19
CA LEU A 7 33.60 -16.80 9.85
C LEU A 7 34.83 -15.88 9.79
N PRO A 8 35.69 -16.02 8.76
CA PRO A 8 36.86 -15.16 8.57
C PRO A 8 36.41 -13.71 8.30
N ARG A 9 37.08 -12.76 8.98
CA ARG A 9 36.70 -11.34 8.94
C ARG A 9 36.98 -10.68 7.58
N GLU A 10 37.71 -11.32 6.67
CA GLU A 10 37.96 -10.78 5.32
C GLU A 10 36.67 -10.55 4.52
N ARG A 11 35.65 -11.41 4.69
CA ARG A 11 34.37 -11.23 4.00
C ARG A 11 33.62 -9.99 4.49
N LEU A 12 33.69 -9.72 5.79
CA LEU A 12 33.10 -8.52 6.40
C LEU A 12 33.80 -7.26 5.92
N PHE A 13 35.15 -7.25 5.87
CA PHE A 13 35.89 -6.09 5.37
C PHE A 13 35.60 -5.79 3.89
N LYS A 14 35.44 -6.83 3.04
CA LYS A 14 35.04 -6.65 1.64
C LYS A 14 33.65 -6.03 1.52
N GLN A 15 32.67 -6.50 2.29
CA GLN A 15 31.32 -5.93 2.29
C GLN A 15 31.29 -4.51 2.86
N GLN A 16 32.04 -4.25 3.94
CA GLN A 16 32.17 -2.91 4.52
C GLN A 16 32.73 -1.91 3.51
N ASN A 17 33.81 -2.26 2.82
CA ASN A 17 34.40 -1.39 1.79
C ASN A 17 33.40 -1.16 0.64
N TYR A 18 32.72 -2.21 0.17
CA TYR A 18 31.70 -2.11 -0.88
C TYR A 18 30.52 -1.19 -0.50
N PHE A 19 29.95 -1.32 0.70
CA PHE A 19 28.80 -0.52 1.14
C PHE A 19 29.17 0.90 1.61
N GLN A 20 30.42 1.13 2.03
CA GLN A 20 30.91 2.44 2.42
C GLN A 20 31.33 3.31 1.22
N ASN A 21 31.78 2.70 0.11
CA ASN A 21 32.09 3.43 -1.12
C ASN A 21 30.83 3.93 -1.87
N LEU A 22 29.66 3.37 -1.55
CA LEU A 22 28.39 3.77 -2.15
C LEU A 22 27.82 5.00 -1.42
N THR A 23 27.83 6.15 -2.10
CA THR A 23 27.23 7.42 -1.68
C THR A 23 25.72 7.51 -1.86
N LYS A 24 25.03 6.37 -2.06
CA LYS A 24 23.56 6.31 -2.14
C LYS A 24 22.93 6.22 -0.75
N HIS A 25 21.71 6.74 -0.60
CA HIS A 25 20.93 6.56 0.63
C HIS A 25 20.74 5.07 0.95
N THR A 26 20.68 4.74 2.26
CA THR A 26 20.78 3.37 2.80
C THR A 26 19.82 2.37 2.17
N TYR A 27 18.63 2.79 1.77
CA TYR A 27 17.61 1.96 1.13
C TYR A 27 17.81 1.73 -0.38
N LEU A 28 18.87 2.30 -0.98
CA LEU A 28 19.23 2.17 -2.39
C LEU A 28 20.64 1.60 -2.60
N LYS A 29 21.28 1.10 -1.54
CA LYS A 29 22.66 0.60 -1.60
C LYS A 29 22.75 -0.78 -2.25
N GLY A 30 21.81 -1.68 -1.98
CA GLY A 30 21.71 -2.98 -2.64
C GLY A 30 20.74 -2.97 -3.82
N ARG A 31 21.07 -3.73 -4.89
CA ARG A 31 20.11 -4.02 -5.97
C ARG A 31 18.87 -4.77 -5.45
N TYR A 32 19.05 -5.56 -4.40
CA TYR A 32 17.97 -6.22 -3.66
C TYR A 32 17.13 -5.25 -2.83
N ASP A 33 17.73 -4.21 -2.25
CA ASP A 33 17.00 -3.20 -1.47
C ASP A 33 16.02 -2.43 -2.35
N VAL A 34 16.36 -2.13 -3.60
CA VAL A 34 15.41 -1.47 -4.53
C VAL A 34 14.16 -2.33 -4.79
N ILE A 35 14.34 -3.65 -4.91
CA ILE A 35 13.21 -4.56 -5.14
C ILE A 35 12.34 -4.64 -3.89
N THR A 36 12.95 -4.81 -2.72
CA THR A 36 12.21 -5.00 -1.46
C THR A 36 11.64 -3.72 -0.89
N SER A 37 12.27 -2.56 -1.13
CA SER A 37 11.85 -1.27 -0.57
C SER A 37 11.00 -0.44 -1.52
N VAL A 38 11.11 -0.65 -2.84
CA VAL A 38 10.36 0.13 -3.85
C VAL A 38 9.36 -0.74 -4.58
N ALA A 39 9.80 -1.83 -5.24
CA ALA A 39 8.91 -2.58 -6.11
C ALA A 39 7.78 -3.31 -5.35
N ILE A 40 8.11 -4.04 -4.28
CA ILE A 40 7.12 -4.79 -3.48
C ILE A 40 6.13 -3.84 -2.78
N PRO A 41 6.58 -2.81 -2.03
CA PRO A 41 5.65 -1.95 -1.31
C PRO A 41 4.78 -1.12 -2.25
N LEU A 42 5.30 -0.73 -3.42
CA LEU A 42 4.58 0.09 -4.39
C LEU A 42 3.55 -0.74 -5.17
N ALA A 43 3.89 -1.98 -5.56
CA ALA A 43 2.93 -2.92 -6.12
C ALA A 43 1.82 -3.27 -5.13
N LEU A 44 2.19 -3.48 -3.85
CA LEU A 44 1.23 -3.77 -2.79
C LEU A 44 0.33 -2.56 -2.48
N ALA A 45 0.88 -1.35 -2.43
CA ALA A 45 0.10 -0.14 -2.22
C ALA A 45 -0.87 0.10 -3.38
N ALA A 46 -0.40 -0.08 -4.62
CA ALA A 46 -1.23 0.06 -5.81
C ALA A 46 -2.36 -0.97 -5.85
N SER A 47 -2.08 -2.24 -5.56
CA SER A 47 -3.10 -3.28 -5.51
C SER A 47 -4.09 -3.05 -4.36
N SER A 48 -3.63 -2.61 -3.19
CA SER A 48 -4.48 -2.30 -2.04
C SER A 48 -5.39 -1.11 -2.33
N MET A 49 -4.85 -0.01 -2.89
CA MET A 49 -5.66 1.14 -3.31
C MET A 49 -6.70 0.74 -4.36
N PHE A 50 -6.30 -0.08 -5.34
CA PHE A 50 -7.20 -0.57 -6.37
C PHE A 50 -8.37 -1.40 -5.80
N MET A 51 -8.09 -2.24 -4.80
CA MET A 51 -9.12 -3.03 -4.11
C MET A 51 -10.06 -2.17 -3.25
N ILE A 52 -9.64 -0.97 -2.81
CA ILE A 52 -10.49 -0.05 -2.03
C ILE A 52 -11.33 0.83 -2.96
N VAL A 53 -10.74 1.36 -4.04
CA VAL A 53 -11.40 2.32 -4.94
C VAL A 53 -12.53 1.67 -5.75
N ARG A 54 -12.38 0.41 -6.15
CA ARG A 54 -13.39 -0.32 -6.93
C ARG A 54 -14.72 -0.55 -6.18
N PRO A 55 -14.73 -1.14 -4.98
CA PRO A 55 -15.97 -1.27 -4.21
C PRO A 55 -16.47 0.09 -3.75
N TRP A 56 -15.61 1.06 -3.45
CA TRP A 56 -16.04 2.40 -3.04
C TRP A 56 -16.81 3.14 -4.15
N SER A 57 -16.37 3.05 -5.40
CA SER A 57 -17.07 3.62 -6.56
C SER A 57 -18.45 2.98 -6.79
N LEU A 58 -18.55 1.65 -6.64
CA LEU A 58 -19.82 0.93 -6.77
C LEU A 58 -20.75 1.14 -5.55
N GLN A 59 -20.19 1.32 -4.35
CA GLN A 59 -20.94 1.60 -3.12
C GLN A 59 -21.52 3.02 -3.11
N HIS A 60 -20.82 3.99 -3.70
CA HIS A 60 -21.37 5.35 -3.85
C HIS A 60 -22.61 5.35 -4.75
N VAL A 61 -22.54 4.67 -5.90
CA VAL A 61 -23.68 4.58 -6.83
C VAL A 61 -24.89 3.85 -6.22
N SER A 62 -24.67 2.79 -5.43
CA SER A 62 -25.76 2.07 -4.78
C SER A 62 -26.40 2.89 -3.65
N ARG A 63 -25.60 3.62 -2.87
CA ARG A 63 -26.09 4.52 -1.82
C ARG A 63 -26.89 5.69 -2.38
N ASP A 64 -26.50 6.24 -3.53
CA ASP A 64 -27.21 7.35 -4.15
C ASP A 64 -28.56 6.90 -4.74
N TRP A 65 -28.62 5.69 -5.28
CA TRP A 65 -29.87 5.08 -5.74
C TRP A 65 -30.85 4.82 -4.57
N GLU A 66 -30.37 4.27 -3.45
CA GLU A 66 -31.19 3.97 -2.28
C GLU A 66 -31.79 5.24 -1.64
N LYS A 67 -31.02 6.34 -1.61
CA LYS A 67 -31.52 7.65 -1.16
C LYS A 67 -32.57 8.22 -2.11
N GLY A 68 -32.35 8.10 -3.42
CA GLY A 68 -33.31 8.54 -4.44
C GLY A 68 -34.64 7.79 -4.35
N VAL A 69 -34.60 6.48 -4.12
CA VAL A 69 -35.80 5.65 -3.92
C VAL A 69 -36.55 6.05 -2.65
N ASN A 70 -35.86 6.19 -1.51
CA ASN A 70 -36.51 6.60 -0.26
C ASN A 70 -37.14 8.00 -0.36
N PHE A 71 -36.46 8.94 -1.03
CA PHE A 71 -37.00 10.28 -1.26
C PHE A 71 -38.28 10.25 -2.12
N SER A 72 -38.27 9.48 -3.22
CA SER A 72 -39.44 9.32 -4.09
C SER A 72 -40.64 8.72 -3.33
N VAL A 73 -40.41 7.68 -2.53
CA VAL A 73 -41.45 7.06 -1.70
C VAL A 73 -42.03 8.05 -0.68
N LEU A 74 -41.19 8.82 0.01
CA LEU A 74 -41.63 9.85 0.96
C LEU A 74 -42.47 10.95 0.30
N THR A 75 -42.09 11.39 -0.90
CA THR A 75 -42.87 12.38 -1.66
C THR A 75 -44.21 11.82 -2.15
N SER A 76 -44.26 10.53 -2.48
CA SER A 76 -45.49 9.87 -2.92
C SER A 76 -46.48 9.65 -1.75
N VAL A 77 -45.97 9.21 -0.59
CA VAL A 77 -46.77 9.02 0.64
C VAL A 77 -47.31 10.36 1.16
N SER A 78 -46.49 11.41 1.16
CA SER A 78 -46.94 12.74 1.56
C SER A 78 -48.02 13.29 0.61
N ASN A 79 -47.83 13.21 -0.70
CA ASN A 79 -48.86 13.64 -1.66
C ASN A 79 -50.18 12.87 -1.54
N TRP A 80 -50.15 11.61 -1.11
CA TRP A 80 -51.36 10.83 -0.86
C TRP A 80 -52.05 11.21 0.46
N ALA A 81 -51.28 11.58 1.50
CA ALA A 81 -51.82 12.01 2.79
C ALA A 81 -52.54 13.38 2.77
N TRP A 82 -52.29 14.19 1.75
CA TRP A 82 -52.88 15.54 1.58
C TRP A 82 -53.97 15.60 0.49
N LYS A 83 -54.47 14.45 0.04
CA LYS A 83 -55.53 14.33 -0.97
C LYS A 83 -56.75 13.61 -0.40
#